data_AF-A0A6M1T1B2-F1
#
_entry.id   AF-A0A6M1T1B2-F1
#
_cell.length_a   1.000
_cell.length_b   1.000
_cell.length_c   1.000
_cell.angle_alpha   90.00
_cell.angle_beta   90.00
_cell.angle_gamma   90.00
#
_symmetry.space_group_name_H-M   'P 1'
#
loop_
_entity.id
_entity.type
_entity.pdbx_description
1 polymer ?
#
loop_
_entity_poly.entity_id
_entity_poly.type
_entity_poly.pdbx_seq_one_letter_code
_entity_poly.pdbx_strand_id
1 'polypeptide(L)'
;MGSWDVSSVTNMESRFDGTPFNHPIGSWDVSSVSDMTYMFRRTPFNQHIGSWDVSSVTNMESRFDGTPFNQPIGSCDVSSVSDMTYKFRRTPFNQHIGSWEVSSVTNMWAMFGGSAFNQPIDSWDVSSVSFMAFMFYGTPFNQSIGNWDVSSVSYMESMFYESQFNQDISSWCVSLISSEPEKFSTGSPLIEQNKPIWGTCPSN
;
A
#
# COMPACT_ATOMS: atom_id res chain seq x y z
N MET A 1 -3.04 17.63 -27.96
CA MET A 1 -1.81 16.82 -28.08
C MET A 1 -2.21 15.56 -28.81
N GLY A 2 -1.51 15.17 -29.90
CA GLY A 2 -1.83 13.95 -30.64
C GLY A 2 -1.84 12.74 -29.71
N SER A 3 -2.64 11.72 -30.02
CA SER A 3 -2.71 10.49 -29.22
C SER A 3 -1.34 9.82 -29.19
N TRP A 4 -0.63 9.92 -28.07
CA TRP A 4 0.56 9.12 -27.84
C TRP A 4 0.10 7.67 -27.73
N ASP A 5 0.51 6.85 -28.68
CA ASP A 5 0.30 5.41 -28.60
C ASP A 5 1.34 4.83 -27.65
N VAL A 6 0.86 4.27 -26.54
CA VAL A 6 1.68 3.62 -25.51
C VAL A 6 1.40 2.13 -25.39
N SER A 7 0.61 1.55 -26.32
CA SER A 7 0.18 0.15 -26.29
C SER A 7 1.33 -0.87 -26.32
N SER A 8 2.50 -0.48 -26.86
CA SER A 8 3.70 -1.31 -26.90
C SER A 8 4.73 -0.97 -25.80
N VAL A 9 4.43 -0.02 -24.91
CA VAL A 9 5.35 0.40 -23.85
C VAL A 9 5.29 -0.63 -22.73
N THR A 10 6.43 -1.20 -22.36
CA THR A 10 6.54 -2.17 -21.26
C THR A 10 7.08 -1.56 -19.97
N ASN A 11 7.81 -0.46 -20.06
CA ASN A 11 8.42 0.23 -18.91
C ASN A 11 7.98 1.71 -18.91
N MET A 12 7.34 2.12 -17.80
CA MET A 12 6.94 3.50 -17.51
C MET A 12 7.61 4.04 -16.24
N GLU A 13 8.76 3.48 -15.88
CA GLU A 13 9.55 3.90 -14.73
C GLU A 13 9.87 5.41 -14.81
N SER A 14 9.61 6.11 -13.71
CA SER A 14 9.95 7.53 -13.49
C SER A 14 9.48 8.52 -14.56
N ARG A 15 8.55 8.14 -15.44
CA ARG A 15 8.19 8.93 -16.64
C ARG A 15 7.75 10.37 -16.32
N PHE A 16 7.07 10.57 -15.20
CA PHE A 16 6.59 11.89 -14.77
C PHE A 16 7.09 12.30 -13.38
N ASP A 17 8.07 11.60 -12.81
CA ASP A 17 8.60 11.86 -11.46
C ASP A 17 9.07 13.31 -11.31
N GLY A 18 8.51 14.03 -10.34
CA GLY A 18 8.86 15.41 -10.03
C GLY A 18 8.49 16.44 -11.11
N THR A 19 7.75 16.04 -12.14
CA THR A 19 7.28 16.95 -13.21
C THR A 19 5.94 17.59 -12.81
N PRO A 20 5.53 18.72 -13.44
CA PRO A 20 4.20 19.31 -13.21
C PRO A 20 3.06 18.58 -13.95
N PHE A 21 3.23 17.31 -14.32
CA PHE A 21 2.31 16.59 -15.18
C PHE A 21 0.96 16.30 -14.51
N ASN A 22 -0.14 16.72 -15.14
CA ASN A 22 -1.51 16.43 -14.69
C ASN A 22 -2.50 16.39 -15.87
N HIS A 23 -2.06 15.87 -17.02
CA HIS A 23 -2.89 15.78 -18.22
C HIS A 23 -3.74 14.50 -18.22
N PRO A 24 -4.94 14.53 -18.82
CA PRO A 24 -5.80 13.35 -18.89
C PRO A 24 -5.15 12.27 -19.76
N ILE A 25 -4.96 11.09 -19.16
CA ILE A 25 -4.35 9.90 -19.78
C ILE A 25 -5.19 8.63 -19.55
N GLY A 26 -6.44 8.79 -19.10
CA GLY A 26 -7.32 7.64 -18.82
C GLY A 26 -7.61 6.76 -20.04
N SER A 27 -7.38 7.27 -21.25
CA SER A 27 -7.54 6.55 -22.52
C SER A 27 -6.28 5.82 -23.00
N TRP A 28 -5.19 5.84 -22.23
CA TRP A 28 -3.97 5.12 -22.59
C TRP A 28 -4.18 3.61 -22.44
N ASP A 29 -3.73 2.86 -23.44
CA ASP A 29 -3.59 1.41 -23.34
C ASP A 29 -2.26 1.08 -22.66
N VAL A 30 -2.33 0.63 -21.41
CA VAL A 30 -1.16 0.29 -20.59
C VAL A 30 -1.06 -1.22 -20.32
N SER A 31 -1.81 -2.04 -21.05
CA SER A 31 -1.92 -3.49 -20.83
C SER A 31 -0.60 -4.25 -21.02
N SER A 32 0.33 -3.69 -21.81
CA SER A 32 1.70 -4.19 -21.99
C SER A 32 2.71 -3.73 -20.92
N VAL A 33 2.35 -2.80 -20.03
CA VAL A 33 3.27 -2.24 -19.05
C VAL A 33 3.49 -3.22 -17.91
N SER A 34 4.74 -3.58 -17.64
CA SER A 34 5.13 -4.42 -16.50
C SER A 34 5.70 -3.61 -15.33
N ASP A 35 6.23 -2.40 -15.59
CA ASP A 35 6.90 -1.56 -14.60
C ASP A 35 6.33 -0.14 -14.58
N MET A 36 5.77 0.28 -13.45
CA MET A 36 5.25 1.63 -13.20
C MET A 36 5.95 2.34 -12.02
N THR A 37 7.16 1.89 -11.67
CA THR A 37 7.94 2.40 -10.55
C THR A 37 8.15 3.91 -10.66
N TYR A 38 7.86 4.65 -9.58
CA TYR A 38 8.00 6.12 -9.52
C TYR A 38 7.20 6.93 -10.56
N MET A 39 6.32 6.32 -11.36
CA MET A 39 5.75 6.96 -12.57
C MET A 39 5.17 8.36 -12.30
N PHE A 40 4.48 8.58 -11.18
CA PHE A 40 3.92 9.87 -10.76
C PHE A 40 4.42 10.32 -9.39
N ARG A 41 5.62 9.90 -8.95
CA ARG A 41 6.17 10.31 -7.65
C ARG A 41 6.37 11.84 -7.63
N ARG A 42 5.96 12.50 -6.54
CA ARG A 42 6.10 13.97 -6.36
C ARG A 42 5.55 14.80 -7.54
N THR A 43 4.55 14.28 -8.22
CA THR A 43 3.89 14.90 -9.36
C THR A 43 2.53 15.44 -8.89
N PRO A 44 1.97 16.56 -9.40
CA PRO A 44 0.63 17.02 -9.02
C PRO A 44 -0.49 16.21 -9.71
N PHE A 45 -0.27 14.92 -10.00
CA PHE A 45 -1.16 14.09 -10.80
C PHE A 45 -2.38 13.64 -9.99
N ASN A 46 -3.58 13.91 -10.52
CA ASN A 46 -4.83 13.46 -9.91
C ASN A 46 -5.92 13.16 -10.96
N GLN A 47 -5.52 12.62 -12.11
CA GLN A 47 -6.46 12.28 -13.20
C GLN A 47 -7.02 10.87 -13.05
N HIS A 48 -8.22 10.65 -13.59
CA HIS A 48 -8.87 9.34 -13.59
C HIS A 48 -8.09 8.33 -14.43
N ILE A 49 -7.74 7.19 -13.81
CA ILE A 49 -7.01 6.07 -14.41
C ILE A 49 -7.58 4.70 -14.00
N GLY A 50 -8.76 4.67 -13.34
CA GLY A 50 -9.38 3.42 -12.87
C GLY A 50 -9.80 2.45 -13.98
N SER A 51 -9.78 2.91 -15.24
CA SER A 51 -10.01 2.10 -16.44
C SER A 51 -8.76 1.45 -17.03
N TRP A 52 -7.58 1.71 -16.46
CA TRP A 52 -6.34 1.11 -16.92
C TRP A 52 -6.30 -0.39 -16.61
N ASP A 53 -5.95 -1.18 -17.62
CA ASP A 53 -5.56 -2.57 -17.44
C ASP A 53 -4.12 -2.63 -16.94
N VAL A 54 -3.95 -2.98 -15.66
CA VAL A 54 -2.64 -3.08 -14.99
C VAL A 54 -2.32 -4.51 -14.57
N SER A 55 -3.01 -5.52 -15.13
CA SER A 55 -2.84 -6.93 -14.76
C SER A 55 -1.44 -7.47 -15.06
N SER A 56 -0.72 -6.84 -15.98
CA SER A 56 0.67 -7.16 -16.34
C SER A 56 1.72 -6.49 -15.44
N VAL A 57 1.32 -5.53 -14.60
CA VAL A 57 2.25 -4.76 -13.77
C VAL A 57 2.69 -5.60 -12.58
N THR A 58 4.00 -5.76 -12.43
CA THR A 58 4.60 -6.48 -11.29
C THR A 58 5.17 -5.55 -10.24
N ASN A 59 5.56 -4.33 -10.62
CA ASN A 59 6.12 -3.33 -9.71
C ASN A 59 5.31 -2.01 -9.71
N MET A 60 4.79 -1.63 -8.54
CA MET A 60 4.07 -0.36 -8.31
C MET A 60 4.73 0.51 -7.23
N GLU A 61 6.03 0.32 -6.97
CA GLU A 61 6.78 1.08 -5.99
C GLU A 61 6.62 2.59 -6.20
N SER A 62 6.26 3.29 -5.12
CA SER A 62 6.24 4.75 -4.99
C SER A 62 5.46 5.49 -6.07
N ARG A 63 4.55 4.82 -6.78
CA ARG A 63 3.86 5.39 -7.95
C ARG A 63 3.18 6.72 -7.64
N PHE A 64 2.60 6.88 -6.45
CA PHE A 64 1.94 8.12 -6.01
C PHE A 64 2.57 8.72 -4.73
N ASP A 65 3.83 8.41 -4.38
CA ASP A 65 4.45 8.98 -3.18
C ASP A 65 4.56 10.51 -3.27
N GLY A 66 3.95 11.22 -2.32
CA GLY A 66 3.90 12.68 -2.27
C GLY A 66 3.01 13.32 -3.33
N THR A 67 2.07 12.55 -3.91
CA THR A 67 1.17 12.98 -4.98
C THR A 67 -0.24 13.25 -4.43
N PRO A 68 -0.97 14.28 -4.89
CA PRO A 68 -2.32 14.58 -4.42
C PRO A 68 -3.39 13.62 -4.98
N PHE A 69 -3.01 12.37 -5.30
CA PHE A 69 -3.86 11.41 -5.97
C PHE A 69 -4.93 10.87 -5.02
N ASN A 70 -6.19 10.93 -5.44
CA ASN A 70 -7.34 10.38 -4.70
C ASN A 70 -8.46 9.91 -5.64
N GLN A 71 -8.09 9.33 -6.79
CA GLN A 71 -9.06 8.83 -7.78
C GLN A 71 -9.39 7.35 -7.55
N PRO A 72 -10.62 6.91 -7.87
CA PRO A 72 -11.02 5.53 -7.70
C PRO A 72 -10.20 4.60 -8.59
N ILE A 73 -9.59 3.60 -7.96
CA ILE A 73 -8.74 2.55 -8.58
C ILE A 73 -9.03 1.16 -7.99
N GLY A 74 -10.15 0.99 -7.27
CA GLY A 74 -10.53 -0.28 -6.67
C GLY A 74 -10.83 -1.39 -7.69
N SER A 75 -11.08 -1.03 -8.94
CA SER A 75 -11.28 -1.95 -10.06
C SER A 75 -10.00 -2.42 -10.75
N CYS A 76 -8.84 -1.86 -10.41
CA CYS A 76 -7.58 -2.28 -11.00
C CYS A 76 -7.20 -3.70 -10.53
N ASP A 77 -6.87 -4.57 -11.48
CA ASP A 77 -6.30 -5.89 -11.18
C ASP A 77 -4.83 -5.74 -10.76
N VAL A 78 -4.54 -6.03 -9.49
CA VAL A 78 -3.20 -5.95 -8.91
C VAL A 78 -2.64 -7.33 -8.54
N SER A 79 -3.26 -8.42 -9.01
CA SER A 79 -2.89 -9.79 -8.59
C SER A 79 -1.46 -10.19 -8.94
N SER A 80 -0.85 -9.52 -9.92
CA SER A 80 0.52 -9.74 -10.37
C SER A 80 1.56 -8.88 -9.65
N VAL A 81 1.13 -7.92 -8.81
CA VAL A 81 2.03 -6.98 -8.13
C VAL A 81 2.72 -7.66 -6.96
N SER A 82 4.05 -7.58 -6.91
CA SER A 82 4.86 -8.11 -5.80
C SER A 82 5.36 -7.02 -4.85
N ASP A 83 5.47 -5.77 -5.30
CA ASP A 83 5.98 -4.63 -4.52
C ASP A 83 5.00 -3.43 -4.54
N MET A 84 4.57 -3.00 -3.35
CA MET A 84 3.73 -1.81 -3.11
C MET A 84 4.39 -0.77 -2.19
N THR A 85 5.72 -0.82 -2.06
CA THR A 85 6.51 0.09 -1.24
C THR A 85 6.18 1.54 -1.56
N TYR A 86 5.87 2.34 -0.52
CA TYR A 86 5.54 3.77 -0.63
C TYR A 86 4.40 4.16 -1.58
N LYS A 87 3.60 3.21 -2.10
CA LYS A 87 2.64 3.46 -3.19
C LYS A 87 1.73 4.67 -2.97
N PHE A 88 1.23 4.88 -1.75
CA PHE A 88 0.37 6.00 -1.33
C PHE A 88 0.96 6.84 -0.18
N ARG A 89 2.28 6.81 0.03
CA ARG A 89 2.93 7.57 1.09
C ARG A 89 2.71 9.08 0.90
N ARG A 90 2.32 9.80 1.96
CA ARG A 90 2.06 11.26 1.96
C ARG A 90 1.03 11.69 0.91
N THR A 91 -0.07 10.96 0.79
CA THR A 91 -1.15 11.25 -0.17
C THR A 91 -2.50 11.50 0.54
N PRO A 92 -3.43 12.24 -0.08
CA PRO A 92 -4.81 12.33 0.40
C PRO A 92 -5.65 11.09 0.04
N PHE A 93 -5.02 9.99 -0.41
CA PHE A 93 -5.72 8.82 -0.92
C PHE A 93 -6.59 8.16 0.16
N ASN A 94 -7.88 8.00 -0.11
CA ASN A 94 -8.82 7.35 0.79
C ASN A 94 -9.95 6.62 0.01
N GLN A 95 -9.62 6.04 -1.14
CA GLN A 95 -10.59 5.32 -1.97
C GLN A 95 -10.67 3.84 -1.58
N HIS A 96 -11.82 3.22 -1.83
CA HIS A 96 -12.04 1.80 -1.57
C HIS A 96 -11.13 0.92 -2.44
N ILE A 97 -10.35 0.05 -1.79
CA ILE A 97 -9.43 -0.92 -2.41
C ILE A 97 -9.46 -2.29 -1.69
N GLY A 98 -10.47 -2.53 -0.84
CA GLY A 98 -10.61 -3.80 -0.11
C GLY A 98 -10.79 -5.02 -1.03
N SER A 99 -11.20 -4.81 -2.28
CA SER A 99 -11.35 -5.85 -3.31
C SER A 99 -10.05 -6.20 -4.06
N TRP A 100 -8.91 -5.61 -3.70
CA TRP A 100 -7.64 -5.95 -4.33
C TRP A 100 -7.14 -7.34 -3.90
N GLU A 101 -6.78 -8.16 -4.89
CA GLU A 101 -6.07 -9.42 -4.68
C GLU A 101 -4.58 -9.14 -4.44
N VAL A 102 -4.15 -9.18 -3.18
CA VAL A 102 -2.77 -8.82 -2.76
C VAL A 102 -1.92 -10.01 -2.33
N SER A 103 -2.36 -11.25 -2.58
CA SER A 103 -1.69 -12.49 -2.15
C SER A 103 -0.27 -12.66 -2.73
N SER A 104 0.04 -12.00 -3.85
CA SER A 104 1.38 -11.99 -4.48
C SER A 104 2.32 -10.94 -3.90
N VAL A 105 1.81 -10.00 -3.09
CA VAL A 105 2.60 -8.90 -2.54
C VAL A 105 3.52 -9.41 -1.43
N THR A 106 4.80 -9.05 -1.53
CA THR A 106 5.81 -9.40 -0.52
C THR A 106 6.28 -8.19 0.29
N ASN A 107 6.07 -6.97 -0.24
CA ASN A 107 6.54 -5.73 0.35
C ASN A 107 5.45 -4.64 0.36
N MET A 108 5.07 -4.20 1.55
CA MET A 108 4.11 -3.10 1.79
C MET A 108 4.74 -1.95 2.61
N TRP A 109 6.07 -1.84 2.59
CA TRP A 109 6.81 -0.85 3.37
C TRP A 109 6.29 0.57 3.14
N ALA A 110 5.81 1.20 4.21
CA ALA A 110 5.19 2.52 4.25
C ALA A 110 4.17 2.81 3.12
N MET A 111 3.42 1.80 2.67
CA MET A 111 2.43 1.93 1.61
C MET A 111 1.45 3.09 1.85
N PHE A 112 0.97 3.26 3.10
CA PHE A 112 0.04 4.32 3.50
C PHE A 112 0.66 5.37 4.44
N GLY A 113 1.97 5.35 4.69
CA GLY A 113 2.60 6.25 5.66
C GLY A 113 2.29 7.73 5.38
N GLY A 114 1.71 8.43 6.34
CA GLY A 114 1.29 9.84 6.24
C GLY A 114 0.16 10.08 5.25
N SER A 115 -0.59 9.05 4.87
CA SER A 115 -1.78 9.18 4.00
C SER A 115 -3.06 9.43 4.80
N ALA A 116 -4.12 9.81 4.09
CA ALA A 116 -5.48 9.94 4.65
C ALA A 116 -6.26 8.62 4.68
N PHE A 117 -5.62 7.48 4.40
CA PHE A 117 -6.30 6.21 4.18
C PHE A 117 -6.97 5.66 5.46
N ASN A 118 -8.25 5.33 5.36
CA ASN A 118 -9.04 4.70 6.43
C ASN A 118 -10.21 3.88 5.84
N GLN A 119 -9.92 3.02 4.87
CA GLN A 119 -10.89 2.13 4.24
C GLN A 119 -10.69 0.67 4.67
N PRO A 120 -11.76 -0.15 4.72
CA PRO A 120 -11.64 -1.55 5.10
C PRO A 120 -10.78 -2.33 4.10
N ILE A 121 -9.89 -3.15 4.66
CA ILE A 121 -8.92 -4.02 3.98
C ILE A 121 -8.73 -5.35 4.75
N ASP A 122 -9.70 -5.70 5.59
CA ASP A 122 -9.71 -6.91 6.41
C ASP A 122 -9.71 -8.20 5.57
N SER A 123 -10.19 -8.12 4.32
CA SER A 123 -10.23 -9.20 3.34
C SER A 123 -8.91 -9.47 2.62
N TRP A 124 -7.88 -8.64 2.80
CA TRP A 124 -6.59 -8.83 2.14
C TRP A 124 -5.87 -10.08 2.66
N ASP A 125 -5.46 -10.95 1.74
CA ASP A 125 -4.49 -12.02 2.02
C ASP A 125 -3.07 -11.44 2.02
N VAL A 126 -2.53 -11.21 3.22
CA VAL A 126 -1.18 -10.69 3.44
C VAL A 126 -0.18 -11.77 3.86
N SER A 127 -0.53 -13.05 3.72
CA SER A 127 0.29 -14.19 4.17
C SER A 127 1.67 -14.26 3.49
N SER A 128 1.83 -13.67 2.31
CA SER A 128 3.10 -13.56 1.58
C SER A 128 3.95 -12.33 1.95
N VAL A 129 3.43 -11.39 2.73
CA VAL A 129 4.12 -10.11 3.01
C VAL A 129 5.21 -10.31 4.05
N SER A 130 6.44 -9.90 3.71
CA SER A 130 7.59 -9.93 4.63
C SER A 130 7.87 -8.58 5.30
N PHE A 131 7.53 -7.48 4.63
CA PHE A 131 7.90 -6.12 5.04
C PHE A 131 6.65 -5.22 5.20
N MET A 132 6.38 -4.78 6.43
CA MET A 132 5.24 -3.90 6.78
C MET A 132 5.65 -2.67 7.61
N ALA A 133 6.96 -2.39 7.74
CA ALA A 133 7.42 -1.24 8.49
C ALA A 133 6.80 0.06 7.96
N PHE A 134 6.44 0.96 8.86
CA PHE A 134 5.82 2.27 8.58
C PHE A 134 4.48 2.23 7.81
N MET A 135 3.84 1.06 7.62
CA MET A 135 2.67 0.90 6.74
C MET A 135 1.57 1.92 7.01
N PHE A 136 1.24 2.17 8.28
CA PHE A 136 0.20 3.11 8.74
C PHE A 136 0.76 4.27 9.58
N TYR A 137 2.06 4.56 9.47
CA TYR A 137 2.72 5.68 10.16
C TYR A 137 1.94 7.00 9.96
N GLY A 138 1.52 7.67 11.02
CA GLY A 138 0.86 8.98 10.94
C GLY A 138 -0.47 9.00 10.19
N THR A 139 -1.20 7.88 10.15
CA THR A 139 -2.48 7.75 9.42
C THR A 139 -3.71 7.81 10.34
N PRO A 140 -4.89 8.18 9.81
CA PRO A 140 -6.16 8.04 10.53
C PRO A 140 -6.70 6.60 10.51
N PHE A 141 -5.94 5.62 10.02
CA PHE A 141 -6.40 4.25 9.84
C PHE A 141 -6.79 3.60 11.17
N ASN A 142 -8.02 3.10 11.25
CA ASN A 142 -8.54 2.39 12.42
C ASN A 142 -9.56 1.31 12.02
N GLN A 143 -9.33 0.62 10.90
CA GLN A 143 -10.16 -0.49 10.45
C GLN A 143 -9.60 -1.82 10.96
N SER A 144 -10.49 -2.80 11.15
CA SER A 144 -10.10 -4.11 11.67
C SER A 144 -9.14 -4.82 10.71
N ILE A 145 -8.06 -5.37 11.26
CA ILE A 145 -7.05 -6.19 10.55
C ILE A 145 -6.58 -7.38 11.42
N GLY A 146 -7.31 -7.70 12.49
CA GLY A 146 -6.98 -8.80 13.41
C GLY A 146 -6.98 -10.19 12.75
N ASN A 147 -7.64 -10.33 11.60
CA ASN A 147 -7.71 -11.57 10.82
C ASN A 147 -6.54 -11.76 9.85
N TRP A 148 -5.64 -10.77 9.71
CA TRP A 148 -4.49 -10.90 8.82
C TRP A 148 -3.54 -11.99 9.29
N ASP A 149 -3.14 -12.86 8.36
CA ASP A 149 -2.01 -13.76 8.54
C ASP A 149 -0.70 -12.99 8.33
N VAL A 150 -0.07 -12.59 9.44
CA VAL A 150 1.22 -11.88 9.44
C VAL A 150 2.41 -12.80 9.77
N SER A 151 2.23 -14.13 9.68
CA SER A 151 3.25 -15.11 10.07
C SER A 151 4.55 -15.04 9.27
N SER A 152 4.50 -14.52 8.04
CA SER A 152 5.67 -14.27 7.18
C SER A 152 6.35 -12.91 7.42
N VAL A 153 5.76 -12.02 8.22
CA VAL A 153 6.28 -10.67 8.41
C VAL A 153 7.50 -10.70 9.33
N SER A 154 8.59 -10.10 8.87
CA SER A 154 9.85 -9.97 9.63
C SER A 154 10.20 -8.53 10.01
N TYR A 155 9.53 -7.53 9.41
CA TYR A 155 9.76 -6.11 9.70
C TYR A 155 8.45 -5.35 9.92
N MET A 156 8.26 -4.79 11.13
CA MET A 156 7.08 -4.01 11.54
C MET A 156 7.45 -2.71 12.30
N GLU A 157 8.67 -2.20 12.14
CA GLU A 157 9.09 -0.94 12.77
C GLU A 157 8.08 0.18 12.47
N SER A 158 7.68 0.94 13.50
CA SER A 158 6.81 2.11 13.36
C SER A 158 5.51 1.89 12.59
N MET A 159 4.98 0.66 12.52
CA MET A 159 3.80 0.31 11.71
C MET A 159 2.60 1.22 12.01
N PHE A 160 2.36 1.53 13.28
CA PHE A 160 1.25 2.37 13.78
C PHE A 160 1.72 3.63 14.52
N TYR A 161 2.99 4.04 14.35
CA TYR A 161 3.53 5.24 14.98
C TYR A 161 2.69 6.48 14.64
N GLU A 162 2.23 7.24 15.63
CA GLU A 162 1.38 8.43 15.48
C GLU A 162 0.08 8.18 14.66
N SER A 163 -0.39 6.93 14.60
CA SER A 163 -1.64 6.57 13.91
C SER A 163 -2.86 6.62 14.84
N GLN A 164 -4.07 6.58 14.30
CA GLN A 164 -5.31 6.45 15.09
C GLN A 164 -5.71 4.99 15.38
N PHE A 165 -4.84 4.04 15.07
CA PHE A 165 -5.15 2.61 15.17
C PHE A 165 -5.37 2.17 16.62
N ASN A 166 -6.48 1.47 16.88
CA ASN A 166 -6.81 0.85 18.18
C ASN A 166 -7.71 -0.38 18.00
N GLN A 167 -7.39 -1.23 17.03
CA GLN A 167 -8.10 -2.50 16.84
C GLN A 167 -7.35 -3.64 17.53
N ASP A 168 -8.07 -4.72 17.82
CA ASP A 168 -7.48 -5.93 18.40
C ASP A 168 -6.67 -6.69 17.33
N ILE A 169 -5.38 -6.87 17.63
CA ILE A 169 -4.40 -7.65 16.85
C ILE A 169 -3.66 -8.65 17.75
N SER A 170 -4.22 -8.98 18.92
CA SER A 170 -3.61 -9.89 19.90
C SER A 170 -3.47 -11.33 19.40
N SER A 171 -4.27 -11.71 18.40
CA SER A 171 -4.24 -13.02 17.73
C SER A 171 -3.14 -13.17 16.68
N TRP A 172 -2.43 -12.09 16.33
CA TRP A 172 -1.42 -12.15 15.28
C TRP A 172 -0.28 -13.11 15.59
N CYS A 173 0.06 -13.95 14.62
CA CYS A 173 1.22 -14.82 14.64
C CYS A 173 2.47 -14.04 14.24
N VAL A 174 3.33 -13.69 15.20
CA VAL A 174 4.53 -12.85 15.00
C VAL A 174 5.80 -13.57 15.44
N SER A 175 5.91 -14.87 15.13
CA SER A 175 7.01 -15.73 15.58
C SER A 175 8.38 -15.35 15.04
N LEU A 176 8.44 -14.57 13.95
CA LEU A 176 9.70 -14.08 13.35
C LEU A 176 10.24 -12.82 14.04
N ILE A 177 9.46 -12.17 14.91
CA ILE A 177 9.79 -10.91 15.56
C ILE A 177 9.83 -11.14 17.08
N SER A 178 11.04 -11.31 17.64
CA SER A 178 11.24 -11.77 19.03
C SER A 178 10.88 -10.75 20.13
N SER A 179 10.70 -9.48 19.79
CA SER A 179 10.34 -8.41 20.71
C SER A 179 9.59 -7.31 19.98
N GLU A 180 8.86 -6.46 20.72
CA GLU A 180 8.14 -5.33 20.13
C GLU A 180 9.07 -4.48 19.23
N PRO A 181 8.72 -4.28 17.94
CA PRO A 181 9.48 -3.43 17.03
C PRO A 181 9.62 -2.01 17.55
N GLU A 182 10.71 -1.34 17.18
CA GLU A 182 10.91 0.06 17.55
C GLU A 182 9.69 0.89 17.11
N LYS A 183 9.16 1.67 18.07
CA LYS A 183 8.05 2.61 17.85
C LYS A 183 6.80 1.98 17.23
N PHE A 184 6.59 0.66 17.36
CA PHE A 184 5.50 -0.08 16.72
C PHE A 184 4.15 0.65 16.75
N SER A 185 3.78 1.20 17.92
CA SER A 185 2.52 1.93 18.14
C SER A 185 2.68 3.20 18.98
N THR A 186 3.89 3.77 19.10
CA THR A 186 4.09 5.00 19.89
C THR A 186 3.24 6.14 19.31
N GLY A 187 2.44 6.81 20.15
CA GLY A 187 1.52 7.86 19.72
C GLY A 187 0.17 7.36 19.18
N SER A 188 -0.02 6.04 19.06
CA SER A 188 -1.31 5.43 18.73
C SER A 188 -2.13 5.11 19.99
N PRO A 189 -3.49 5.10 19.90
CA PRO A 189 -4.36 4.70 20.99
C PRO A 189 -4.39 3.18 21.28
N LEU A 190 -3.59 2.37 20.58
CA LEU A 190 -3.50 0.92 20.74
C LEU A 190 -3.05 0.53 22.16
N ILE A 191 -3.92 -0.16 22.88
CA ILE A 191 -3.65 -0.65 24.24
C ILE A 191 -2.87 -1.97 24.23
N GLU A 192 -2.11 -2.23 25.30
CA GLU A 192 -1.29 -3.44 25.47
C GLU A 192 -2.07 -4.75 25.28
N GLN A 193 -3.32 -4.84 25.75
CA GLN A 193 -4.13 -6.07 25.61
C GLN A 193 -4.45 -6.40 24.15
N ASN A 194 -4.45 -5.41 23.27
CA ASN A 194 -4.76 -5.55 21.86
C ASN A 194 -3.50 -5.75 21.01
N LYS A 195 -2.30 -5.73 21.61
CA LYS A 195 -1.03 -5.93 20.89
C LYS A 195 -0.70 -7.41 20.69
N PRO A 196 0.09 -7.76 19.66
CA PRO A 196 0.56 -9.13 19.47
C PRO A 196 1.47 -9.58 20.61
N ILE A 197 1.47 -10.89 20.88
CA ILE A 197 2.46 -11.51 21.76
C ILE A 197 3.72 -11.82 20.93
N TRP A 198 4.68 -10.89 20.94
CA TRP A 198 5.93 -10.96 20.16
C TRP A 198 6.69 -12.27 20.37
N GLY A 199 7.20 -12.85 19.29
CA GLY A 199 7.93 -14.11 19.27
C GLY A 199 7.05 -15.36 19.40
N THR A 200 5.72 -15.21 19.31
CA THR A 200 4.79 -16.33 19.46
C THR A 200 3.77 -16.40 18.31
N CYS A 201 3.05 -17.51 18.27
CA CYS A 201 1.92 -17.72 17.39
C CYS A 201 0.76 -18.22 18.25
N PRO A 202 -0.08 -17.31 18.78
CA PRO A 202 -1.24 -17.70 19.59
C PRO A 202 -2.10 -18.68 18.78
N SER A 203 -2.44 -19.83 19.37
CA SER A 203 -3.38 -20.76 18.75
C SER A 203 -4.76 -20.13 18.84
N ASN A 204 -5.42 -19.94 17.69
CA ASN A 204 -6.84 -19.55 17.65
C ASN A 204 -7.73 -20.64 18.27
#